data_AF-A0A7Z1GXH2-F1
#
_entry.id   AF-A0A7Z1GXH2-F1
#
_cell.length_a   1.000
_cell.length_b   1.000
_cell.length_c   1.000
_cell.angle_alpha   90.00
_cell.angle_beta   90.00
_cell.angle_gamma   90.00
#
_symmetry.space_group_name_H-M   'P 1'
#
loop_
_entity.id
_entity.type
_entity.pdbx_description
1 polymer ?
#
loop_
_entity_poly.entity_id
_entity_poly.type
_entity_poly.pdbx_seq_one_letter_code
_entity_poly.pdbx_strand_id
1 'polypeptide(L)'
;MDLESVRAEFNSIPADGFDINAFGVDEENTRLLLNGNTLADIFARFFKIIFDAVECSDVFYKEFNEYVPLRIGFTDAPDYIFDVNRSEDLYNSLASDELPFWRR
;
A
#
# COMPACT_ATOMS: atom_id res chain seq x y z
N MET A 1 -6.72 14.69 -0.81
CA MET A 1 -6.11 14.10 -2.01
C MET A 1 -6.72 12.73 -2.16
N ASP A 2 -7.54 12.52 -3.19
CA ASP A 2 -8.14 11.21 -3.49
C ASP A 2 -7.19 10.38 -4.37
N LEU A 3 -7.38 9.06 -4.39
CA LEU A 3 -6.50 8.13 -5.09
C LEU A 3 -6.54 8.29 -6.62
N GLU A 4 -7.68 8.74 -7.17
CA GLU A 4 -7.81 9.06 -8.59
C GLU A 4 -6.97 10.28 -8.98
N SER A 5 -6.91 11.30 -8.12
CA SER A 5 -6.06 12.47 -8.30
C SER A 5 -4.58 12.09 -8.29
N VAL A 6 -4.17 11.19 -7.38
CA VAL A 6 -2.80 10.65 -7.38
C VAL A 6 -2.50 9.88 -8.67
N ARG A 7 -3.43 9.04 -9.13
CA ARG A 7 -3.27 8.33 -10.41
C ARG A 7 -3.15 9.32 -11.59
N ALA A 8 -3.95 10.37 -11.59
CA ALA A 8 -3.92 11.40 -12.62
C ALA A 8 -2.58 12.16 -12.63
N GLU A 9 -2.02 12.49 -11.46
CA GLU A 9 -0.68 13.06 -11.34
C GLU A 9 0.38 12.11 -11.92
N PHE A 10 0.34 10.82 -11.55
CA PHE A 10 1.24 9.80 -12.08
C PHE A 10 1.11 9.63 -13.61
N ASN A 11 -0.11 9.78 -14.14
CA ASN A 11 -0.37 9.69 -15.57
C ASN A 11 0.19 10.90 -16.34
N SER A 12 0.37 12.04 -15.67
CA SER A 12 0.98 13.23 -16.27
C SER A 12 2.50 13.17 -16.37
N ILE A 13 3.14 12.21 -15.68
CA ILE A 13 4.59 12.05 -15.64
C ILE A 13 5.00 10.97 -16.65
N PRO A 14 5.77 11.32 -17.70
CA PRO A 14 6.26 10.34 -18.65
C PRO A 14 7.25 9.36 -17.99
N ALA A 15 7.27 8.13 -18.49
CA ALA A 15 8.12 7.06 -17.98
C ALA A 15 9.62 7.25 -18.29
N ASP A 16 9.97 8.13 -19.22
CA ASP A 16 11.37 8.39 -19.63
C ASP A 16 12.24 8.96 -18.51
N GLY A 17 11.65 9.68 -17.56
CA GLY A 17 12.31 10.21 -16.37
C GLY A 17 12.41 9.21 -15.21
N PHE A 18 11.87 7.99 -15.35
CA PHE A 18 11.87 7.00 -14.28
C PHE A 18 13.11 6.11 -14.34
N ASP A 19 14.14 6.49 -13.58
CA ASP A 19 15.33 5.65 -13.39
C ASP A 19 15.04 4.55 -12.36
N ILE A 20 14.62 3.39 -12.85
CA ILE A 20 14.29 2.23 -12.03
C ILE A 20 15.47 1.72 -11.19
N ASN A 21 16.69 1.86 -11.70
CA ASN A 21 17.90 1.40 -11.03
C ASN A 21 18.25 2.32 -9.85
N ALA A 22 17.96 3.61 -9.94
CA ALA A 22 18.09 4.55 -8.83
C ALA A 22 17.17 4.18 -7.64
N PHE A 23 16.06 3.49 -7.88
CA PHE A 23 15.14 3.03 -6.84
C PHE A 23 15.51 1.65 -6.27
N GLY A 24 16.58 1.00 -6.77
CA GLY A 24 16.99 -0.34 -6.32
C GLY A 24 15.96 -1.42 -6.64
N VAL A 25 15.14 -1.21 -7.66
CA VAL A 25 14.15 -2.19 -8.10
C VAL A 25 14.85 -3.30 -8.88
N ASP A 26 14.60 -4.53 -8.48
CA ASP A 26 15.01 -5.72 -9.22
C ASP A 26 14.10 -5.91 -10.45
N GLU A 27 14.61 -5.64 -11.64
CA GLU A 27 13.86 -5.76 -12.90
C GLU A 27 13.33 -7.18 -13.17
N GLU A 28 14.04 -8.22 -12.70
CA GLU A 28 13.65 -9.62 -12.93
C GLU A 28 12.52 -10.07 -11.99
N ASN A 29 12.46 -9.47 -10.79
CA ASN A 29 11.54 -9.88 -9.73
C ASN A 29 10.48 -8.82 -9.37
N THR A 30 10.46 -7.68 -10.05
CA THR A 30 9.49 -6.62 -9.79
C THR A 30 8.08 -6.97 -10.27
N ARG A 31 7.09 -6.38 -9.59
CA ARG A 31 5.68 -6.42 -9.99
C ARG A 31 5.25 -5.19 -10.80
N LEU A 32 6.16 -4.23 -11.01
CA LEU A 32 5.96 -3.04 -11.84
C LEU A 32 5.87 -3.41 -13.33
N LEU A 33 5.12 -2.60 -14.10
CA LEU A 33 4.96 -2.78 -15.54
C LEU A 33 5.94 -1.87 -16.29
N LEU A 34 7.17 -2.34 -16.48
CA LEU A 34 8.28 -1.48 -16.94
C LEU A 34 8.13 -0.96 -18.38
N ASN A 35 7.19 -1.51 -19.15
CA ASN A 35 6.93 -1.14 -20.54
C ASN A 35 5.86 -0.03 -20.66
N GLY A 36 5.57 0.69 -19.58
CA GLY A 36 4.59 1.77 -19.53
C GLY A 36 5.09 3.07 -20.17
N ASN A 37 4.16 3.91 -20.65
CA ASN A 37 4.50 5.23 -21.21
C ASN A 37 4.51 6.33 -20.14
N THR A 38 3.81 6.09 -19.03
CA THR A 38 3.67 7.01 -17.89
C THR A 38 3.97 6.29 -16.57
N LEU A 39 4.18 7.04 -15.49
CA LEU A 39 4.27 6.43 -14.17
C LEU A 39 2.96 5.72 -13.78
N ALA A 40 1.80 6.22 -14.21
CA ALA A 40 0.54 5.52 -13.96
C ALA A 40 0.52 4.14 -14.62
N ASP A 41 1.08 4.00 -15.82
CA ASP A 41 1.21 2.69 -16.49
C ASP A 41 2.16 1.76 -15.73
N ILE A 42 3.32 2.27 -15.30
CA ILE A 42 4.32 1.49 -14.54
C ILE A 42 3.73 0.96 -13.23
N PHE A 43 2.95 1.80 -12.54
CA PHE A 43 2.34 1.47 -11.25
C PHE A 43 0.89 0.97 -11.35
N ALA A 44 0.37 0.71 -12.56
CA ALA A 44 -1.06 0.44 -12.79
C ALA A 44 -1.61 -0.71 -11.94
N ARG A 45 -0.80 -1.76 -11.74
CA ARG A 45 -1.15 -2.91 -10.90
C ARG A 45 -1.39 -2.50 -9.45
N PHE A 46 -0.57 -1.62 -8.90
CA PHE A 46 -0.69 -1.16 -7.52
C PHE A 46 -1.91 -0.27 -7.34
N PHE A 47 -2.14 0.67 -8.28
CA PHE A 47 -3.37 1.46 -8.27
C PHE A 47 -4.60 0.57 -8.27
N LYS A 48 -4.66 -0.43 -9.16
CA LYS A 48 -5.77 -1.39 -9.19
C LYS A 48 -5.99 -2.08 -7.84
N ILE A 49 -4.94 -2.64 -7.23
CA ILE A 49 -5.05 -3.33 -5.93
C ILE A 49 -5.59 -2.39 -4.84
N ILE A 50 -5.13 -1.13 -4.82
CA ILE A 50 -5.59 -0.17 -3.83
C ILE A 50 -7.06 0.21 -4.09
N PHE A 51 -7.46 0.44 -5.35
CA PHE A 51 -8.87 0.69 -5.69
C PHE A 51 -9.78 -0.46 -5.28
N ASP A 52 -9.42 -1.70 -5.66
CA ASP A 52 -10.18 -2.90 -5.32
C ASP A 52 -10.35 -3.03 -3.79
N ALA A 53 -9.29 -2.75 -3.04
CA ALA A 53 -9.33 -2.88 -1.58
C ALA A 53 -10.09 -1.74 -0.89
N VAL A 54 -10.09 -0.52 -1.45
CA VAL A 54 -10.97 0.57 -1.00
C VAL A 54 -12.44 0.22 -1.26
N GLU A 55 -12.75 -0.30 -2.44
CA GLU A 55 -14.10 -0.77 -2.79
C GLU A 55 -14.56 -1.89 -1.83
N CYS A 56 -13.70 -2.87 -1.55
CA CYS A 56 -14.00 -3.91 -0.57
C CYS A 56 -14.31 -3.31 0.81
N SER A 57 -13.47 -2.40 1.32
CA SER A 57 -13.69 -1.76 2.62
C SER A 57 -15.03 -1.02 2.69
N ASP A 58 -15.40 -0.31 1.61
CA ASP A 58 -16.68 0.38 1.49
C ASP A 58 -17.88 -0.59 1.49
N VAL A 59 -17.78 -1.71 0.78
CA VAL A 59 -18.81 -2.78 0.78
C VAL A 59 -18.96 -3.40 2.17
N PHE A 60 -17.84 -3.72 2.85
CA PHE A 60 -17.89 -4.28 4.21
C PHE A 60 -18.60 -3.32 5.19
N TYR A 61 -18.28 -2.04 5.10
CA TYR A 61 -18.88 -1.04 5.96
C TYR A 61 -20.38 -0.87 5.66
N LYS A 62 -20.77 -0.76 4.38
CA LYS A 62 -22.17 -0.51 3.99
C LYS A 62 -23.09 -1.70 4.20
N GLU A 63 -22.63 -2.91 3.87
CA GLU A 63 -23.47 -4.10 3.86
C GLU A 63 -23.45 -4.85 5.20
N PHE A 64 -22.35 -4.76 5.95
CA PHE A 64 -22.16 -5.54 7.18
C PHE A 64 -21.96 -4.67 8.43
N ASN A 65 -21.92 -3.34 8.29
CA ASN A 65 -21.60 -2.40 9.38
C ASN A 65 -20.26 -2.76 10.07
N GLU A 66 -19.34 -3.33 9.30
CA GLU A 66 -18.02 -3.76 9.75
C GLU A 66 -16.95 -2.87 9.13
N TYR A 67 -16.15 -2.21 9.97
CA TYR A 67 -15.02 -1.43 9.49
C TYR A 67 -13.81 -2.33 9.27
N VAL A 68 -13.52 -2.63 8.00
CA VAL A 68 -12.30 -3.33 7.59
C VAL A 68 -11.28 -2.31 7.08
N PRO A 69 -10.23 -1.96 7.86
CA PRO A 69 -9.25 -0.97 7.44
C PRO A 69 -8.37 -1.48 6.30
N LEU A 70 -8.17 -0.65 5.27
CA LEU A 70 -7.10 -0.86 4.29
C LEU A 70 -5.74 -0.69 4.98
N ARG A 71 -4.87 -1.72 4.91
CA ARG A 71 -3.48 -1.63 5.38
C ARG A 71 -2.53 -1.83 4.21
N ILE A 72 -1.63 -0.87 4.01
CA ILE A 72 -0.51 -0.99 3.06
C ILE A 72 0.70 -1.41 3.88
N GLY A 73 1.13 -2.67 3.73
CA GLY A 73 2.29 -3.23 4.42
C GLY A 73 3.52 -3.33 3.51
N PHE A 74 4.71 -3.29 4.11
CA PHE A 74 5.98 -3.62 3.44
C PHE A 74 6.20 -5.13 3.48
N THR A 75 6.70 -5.70 2.38
CA THR A 75 6.79 -7.16 2.19
C THR A 75 7.95 -7.82 2.94
N ASP A 76 8.79 -7.02 3.58
CA ASP A 76 10.04 -7.41 4.23
C ASP A 76 9.87 -7.69 5.73
N ALA A 77 8.65 -7.59 6.28
CA ALA A 77 8.43 -7.80 7.70
C ALA A 77 8.10 -9.28 8.03
N PRO A 78 9.07 -10.10 8.48
CA PRO A 78 8.76 -11.36 9.17
C PRO A 78 7.85 -11.14 10.38
N ASP A 79 7.83 -9.91 10.92
CA ASP A 79 6.98 -9.51 12.04
C ASP A 79 5.50 -9.25 11.67
N TYR A 80 5.17 -9.27 10.39
CA TYR A 80 3.80 -9.10 9.89
C TYR A 80 2.81 -10.12 10.49
N ILE A 81 3.25 -11.36 10.67
CA ILE A 81 2.42 -12.41 11.28
C ILE A 81 2.14 -12.12 12.76
N PHE A 82 3.08 -11.46 13.45
CA PHE A 82 2.89 -11.07 14.85
C PHE A 82 1.97 -9.84 14.96
N ASP A 83 2.01 -8.92 13.99
CA ASP A 83 1.11 -7.76 13.92
C ASP A 83 -0.34 -8.16 13.66
N VAL A 84 -0.58 -9.11 12.75
CA VAL A 84 -1.93 -9.62 12.42
C VAL A 84 -2.55 -10.38 13.59
N ASN A 85 -1.73 -11.13 14.34
CA ASN A 85 -2.20 -11.91 15.49
C ASN A 85 -2.15 -11.16 16.83
N ARG A 86 -1.75 -9.87 16.84
CA ARG A 86 -1.61 -9.11 18.07
C ARG A 86 -2.99 -8.72 18.63
N SER A 87 -3.27 -9.13 19.87
CA SER A 87 -4.54 -8.84 20.53
C SER A 87 -4.72 -7.35 20.80
N GLU A 88 -5.97 -6.89 20.86
CA GLU A 88 -6.31 -5.51 21.23
C GLU A 88 -5.74 -5.10 22.58
N ASP A 89 -5.68 -6.03 23.55
CA ASP A 89 -5.11 -5.78 24.88
C ASP A 89 -3.66 -5.29 24.81
N LEU A 90 -2.87 -5.80 23.85
CA LEU A 90 -1.47 -5.39 23.66
C LEU A 90 -1.36 -3.99 23.06
N TYR A 91 -2.33 -3.57 22.24
CA TYR A 91 -2.40 -2.19 21.75
C TYR A 91 -2.85 -1.24 22.85
N ASN A 92 -3.79 -1.67 23.70
CA ASN A 92 -4.27 -0.87 24.82
C ASN A 92 -3.23 -0.73 25.95
N SER A 93 -2.26 -1.65 26.04
CA SER A 93 -1.19 -1.60 27.03
C SER A 93 0.03 -0.75 26.62
N LEU A 94 0.05 -0.19 25.41
CA LEU A 94 1.17 0.65 24.95
C LEU A 94 1.25 1.93 25.79
N ALA A 95 2.39 2.13 26.45
CA ALA A 95 2.65 3.37 27.17
C ALA A 95 2.95 4.51 26.19
N SER A 96 2.66 5.76 26.58
CA SER A 96 2.76 6.92 25.69
C SER A 96 4.19 7.22 25.21
N ASP A 97 5.19 6.69 25.91
CA ASP A 97 6.62 6.83 25.62
C ASP A 97 7.19 5.66 24.81
N GLU A 98 6.41 4.62 24.56
CA GLU A 98 6.84 3.48 23.77
C GLU A 98 6.63 3.70 22.26
N LEU A 99 7.57 3.21 21.45
CA LEU A 99 7.38 3.16 20.00
C LEU A 99 6.19 2.24 19.66
N PRO A 100 5.31 2.62 18.73
CA PRO A 100 4.25 1.72 18.28
C PRO A 100 4.84 0.50 17.57
N PHE A 101 4.15 -0.65 17.65
CA PHE A 101 4.69 -1.94 17.17
C PHE A 101 5.16 -1.93 15.71
N TRP A 102 4.46 -1.22 14.82
CA TRP A 102 4.81 -1.07 13.41
C TRP A 102 6.03 -0.15 13.15
N ARG A 103 6.68 0.33 14.20
CA ARG A 103 7.92 1.11 14.17
C ARG A 103 9.04 0.51 15.04
N ARG A 104 8.83 -0.69 15.59
CA ARG A 104 9.85 -1.42 16.37
C ARG A 104 10.65 -2.35 15.46
#